data_AF-F3GLS1-F1
#
_entry.id   AF-F3GLS1-F1
#
_cell.length_a   1.000
_cell.length_b   1.000
_cell.length_c   1.000
_cell.angle_alpha   90.00
_cell.angle_beta   90.00
_cell.angle_gamma   90.00
#
_symmetry.space_group_name_H-M   'P 1'
#
loop_
_entity.id
_entity.type
_entity.pdbx_description
1 polymer ?
#
loop_
_entity_poly.entity_id
_entity_poly.type
_entity_poly.pdbx_seq_one_letter_code
_entity_poly.pdbx_strand_id
1 'polypeptide(L)'
;TEYDWRIGILNRKPIFACQYFMSKGHWQIYNHKAIGAEVIGECRTLAVHEAPRAVVELALKTANLIGDGLYGVDLKQSGDQVVVIEVNDNPNLDAGIEDAYLQDDLYSLVLEEFVRRLELKRLGQAW
;
A
#
# COMPACT_ATOMS: atom_id res chain seq x y z
N THR A 1 16.40 -0.71 -8.39
CA THR A 1 16.32 -1.56 -7.19
C THR A 1 15.69 -2.88 -7.52
N GLU A 2 15.90 -3.86 -6.64
CA GLU A 2 15.37 -5.23 -6.75
C GLU A 2 13.86 -5.31 -6.50
N TYR A 3 13.30 -4.29 -5.85
CA TYR A 3 11.89 -4.20 -5.51
C TYR A 3 11.31 -2.80 -5.73
N ASP A 4 9.99 -2.74 -5.75
CA ASP A 4 9.16 -1.54 -5.65
C ASP A 4 8.52 -1.49 -4.25
N TRP A 5 8.29 -0.29 -3.74
CA TRP A 5 7.56 -0.08 -2.50
C TRP A 5 6.08 0.09 -2.80
N ARG A 6 5.21 -0.43 -1.93
CA ARG A 6 3.81 -0.03 -1.83
C ARG A 6 3.53 0.47 -0.43
N ILE A 7 2.98 1.66 -0.32
CA ILE A 7 2.53 2.21 0.96
C ILE A 7 1.00 2.35 0.91
N GLY A 8 0.32 1.63 1.79
CA GLY A 8 -1.11 1.77 2.00
C GLY A 8 -1.42 2.97 2.87
N ILE A 9 -2.37 3.79 2.46
CA ILE A 9 -2.80 5.01 3.16
C ILE A 9 -4.31 4.99 3.26
N LEU A 10 -4.84 5.14 4.48
CA LEU A 10 -6.26 5.26 4.75
C LEU A 10 -6.50 6.52 5.56
N ASN A 11 -7.42 7.39 5.12
CA ASN A 11 -7.76 8.60 5.86
C ASN A 11 -6.51 9.42 6.24
N ARG A 12 -5.64 9.63 5.24
CA ARG A 12 -4.38 10.38 5.37
C ARG A 12 -3.42 9.81 6.43
N LYS A 13 -3.51 8.52 6.73
CA LYS A 13 -2.61 7.80 7.62
C LYS A 13 -2.02 6.60 6.89
N PRO A 14 -0.69 6.42 6.87
CA PRO A 14 -0.10 5.18 6.37
C PRO A 14 -0.49 4.01 7.29
N ILE A 15 -0.90 2.88 6.70
CA ILE A 15 -1.41 1.70 7.42
C ILE A 15 -0.62 0.42 7.13
N PHE A 16 0.07 0.31 6.00
CA PHE A 16 1.00 -0.79 5.73
C PHE A 16 2.13 -0.36 4.80
N ALA A 17 3.23 -1.13 4.78
CA ALA A 17 4.34 -0.95 3.87
C ALA A 17 4.83 -2.30 3.34
N CYS A 18 4.88 -2.43 2.01
CA CYS A 18 5.28 -3.65 1.33
C CYS A 18 6.43 -3.39 0.35
N GLN A 19 7.26 -4.40 0.15
CA GLN A 19 8.26 -4.50 -0.91
C GLN A 19 7.81 -5.60 -1.87
N TYR A 20 7.63 -5.26 -3.15
CA TYR A 20 7.34 -6.21 -4.23
C TYR A 20 8.60 -6.43 -5.03
N PHE A 21 9.16 -7.63 -4.97
CA PHE A 21 10.39 -7.97 -5.68
C PHE A 21 10.07 -8.34 -7.13
N MET A 22 10.95 -7.93 -8.04
CA MET A 22 10.77 -8.23 -9.47
C MET A 22 11.01 -9.73 -9.72
N SER A 23 10.13 -10.36 -10.50
CA SER A 23 10.37 -11.74 -10.95
C SER A 23 11.58 -11.79 -11.91
N LYS A 24 12.39 -12.86 -11.85
CA LYS A 24 13.60 -12.99 -12.68
C LYS A 24 13.24 -12.95 -14.17
N GLY A 25 13.71 -11.93 -14.88
CA GLY A 25 13.59 -11.81 -16.34
C GLY A 25 12.31 -11.13 -16.86
N HIS A 26 11.44 -10.63 -15.98
CA HIS A 26 10.27 -9.85 -16.39
C HIS A 26 10.16 -8.56 -15.57
N TRP A 27 10.01 -7.43 -16.26
CA TRP A 27 9.75 -6.14 -15.61
C TRP A 27 8.30 -6.01 -15.12
N GLN A 28 7.46 -7.02 -15.38
CA GLN A 28 6.10 -7.10 -14.87
C GLN A 28 6.09 -7.93 -13.59
N ILE A 29 5.40 -7.43 -12.56
CA ILE A 29 5.22 -8.13 -11.27
C ILE A 29 4.32 -9.37 -11.46
N TYR A 30 3.41 -9.35 -12.44
CA TYR A 30 2.55 -10.48 -12.80
C TYR A 30 2.84 -10.98 -14.22
N ASN A 31 3.16 -12.27 -14.35
CA ASN A 31 3.30 -12.95 -15.64
C ASN A 31 2.08 -13.85 -15.91
N HIS A 32 1.08 -13.32 -16.64
CA HIS A 32 -0.12 -14.06 -17.00
C HIS A 32 0.09 -15.21 -18.02
N LYS A 33 1.33 -15.50 -18.46
CA LYS A 33 1.66 -16.53 -19.46
C LYS A 33 2.43 -17.74 -18.91
N ALA A 34 2.73 -17.79 -17.61
CA ALA A 34 3.50 -18.89 -17.04
C ALA A 34 2.62 -20.10 -16.67
N ILE A 35 3.03 -21.29 -17.10
CA ILE A 35 2.48 -22.58 -16.68
C ILE A 35 3.33 -23.07 -15.51
N GLY A 36 2.90 -22.85 -14.27
CA GLY A 36 3.62 -23.28 -13.06
C GLY A 36 3.42 -22.37 -11.84
N ALA A 37 3.86 -22.82 -10.66
CA ALA A 37 3.56 -22.23 -9.34
C ALA A 37 4.40 -20.98 -8.94
N GLU A 38 5.29 -20.48 -9.79
CA GLU A 38 6.14 -19.30 -9.51
C GLU A 38 5.62 -18.05 -10.24
N VAL A 39 4.43 -17.56 -9.85
CA VAL A 39 3.74 -16.44 -10.53
C VAL A 39 3.82 -15.12 -9.74
N ILE A 40 4.24 -15.16 -8.47
CA ILE A 40 4.26 -13.98 -7.59
C ILE A 40 5.71 -13.71 -7.22
N GLY A 41 6.22 -12.52 -7.58
CA GLY A 41 7.50 -12.04 -7.07
C GLY A 41 7.46 -12.01 -5.54
N GLU A 42 8.54 -12.40 -4.88
CA GLU A 42 8.62 -12.39 -3.42
C GLU A 42 8.08 -11.07 -2.87
N CYS A 43 7.22 -11.13 -1.87
CA CYS A 43 6.65 -9.95 -1.23
C CYS A 43 7.09 -9.93 0.23
N ARG A 44 7.53 -8.77 0.70
CA ARG A 44 7.90 -8.57 2.10
C ARG A 44 7.14 -7.40 2.67
N THR A 45 6.43 -7.64 3.76
CA THR A 45 5.69 -6.62 4.49
C THR A 45 6.46 -6.21 5.72
N LEU A 46 6.45 -4.92 6.02
CA LEU A 46 7.14 -4.31 7.14
C LEU A 46 6.15 -3.47 7.94
N ALA A 47 6.50 -3.20 9.20
CA ALA A 47 5.82 -2.12 9.90
C ALA A 47 6.09 -0.79 9.17
N VAL A 48 5.09 0.09 9.08
CA VAL A 48 5.23 1.40 8.41
C VAL A 48 6.46 2.18 8.90
N HIS A 49 6.76 2.11 10.20
CA HIS A 49 7.88 2.85 10.81
C HIS A 49 9.26 2.26 10.50
N GLU A 50 9.32 1.04 9.97
CA GLU A 50 10.56 0.40 9.51
C GLU A 50 10.87 0.74 8.04
N ALA A 51 9.88 1.20 7.28
CA ALA A 51 10.10 1.68 5.92
C ALA A 51 10.89 3.01 5.93
N PRO A 52 11.73 3.28 4.90
CA PRO A 52 12.47 4.53 4.80
C PRO A 52 11.53 5.73 4.87
N ARG A 53 11.85 6.68 5.75
CA ARG A 53 11.01 7.87 6.00
C ARG A 53 10.64 8.62 4.72
N ALA A 54 11.59 8.80 3.80
CA ALA A 54 11.35 9.49 2.53
C ALA A 54 10.29 8.80 1.65
N VAL A 55 10.21 7.46 1.70
CA VAL A 55 9.21 6.68 0.96
C VAL A 55 7.82 6.91 1.55
N VAL A 56 7.68 6.79 2.87
CA VAL A 56 6.40 6.98 3.57
C VAL A 56 5.90 8.42 3.43
N GLU A 57 6.78 9.41 3.60
CA GLU A 57 6.41 10.83 3.48
C GLU A 57 5.99 11.20 2.05
N LEU A 58 6.70 10.70 1.03
CA LEU A 58 6.32 10.96 -0.35
C LEU A 58 5.00 10.28 -0.71
N ALA A 59 4.79 9.04 -0.27
CA ALA A 59 3.53 8.34 -0.47
C ALA A 59 2.37 9.10 0.17
N LEU A 60 2.52 9.48 1.45
CA LEU A 60 1.50 10.21 2.19
C LEU A 60 1.16 11.55 1.54
N LYS A 61 2.18 12.32 1.15
CA LYS A 61 1.98 13.58 0.44
C LYS A 61 1.21 13.37 -0.86
N THR A 62 1.52 12.31 -1.60
CA THR A 62 0.89 12.00 -2.89
C THR A 62 -0.58 11.64 -2.73
N ALA A 63 -0.93 10.73 -1.81
CA ALA A 63 -2.33 10.37 -1.56
C ALA A 63 -3.16 11.58 -1.07
N ASN A 64 -2.57 12.42 -0.22
CA ASN A 64 -3.24 13.61 0.31
C ASN A 64 -3.57 14.67 -0.75
N LEU A 65 -2.92 14.64 -1.93
CA LEU A 65 -3.29 15.49 -3.06
C LEU A 65 -4.59 15.03 -3.75
N ILE A 66 -4.97 13.76 -3.59
CA ILE A 66 -6.16 13.15 -4.20
C ILE A 66 -7.33 13.23 -3.22
N GLY A 67 -7.16 12.75 -1.98
CA GLY A 67 -8.27 12.68 -1.04
C GLY A 67 -7.92 12.05 0.30
N ASP A 68 -8.93 11.51 0.97
CA ASP A 68 -8.83 10.86 2.27
C ASP A 68 -9.27 9.38 2.24
N GLY A 69 -9.42 8.79 1.05
CA GLY A 69 -9.83 7.40 0.87
C GLY A 69 -8.77 6.38 1.28
N LEU A 70 -8.93 5.16 0.74
CA LEU A 70 -7.93 4.09 0.80
C LEU A 70 -7.09 4.15 -0.48
N TYR A 71 -5.79 4.37 -0.35
CA TYR A 71 -4.87 4.45 -1.47
C TYR A 71 -3.69 3.50 -1.28
N GLY A 72 -3.26 2.85 -2.35
CA GLY A 72 -1.93 2.24 -2.44
C GLY A 72 -1.06 3.11 -3.32
N VAL A 73 0.06 3.58 -2.79
CA VAL A 73 1.03 4.36 -3.58
C VAL A 73 2.24 3.50 -3.83
N ASP A 74 2.55 3.28 -5.11
CA ASP A 74 3.70 2.50 -5.54
C ASP A 74 4.88 3.42 -5.84
N LEU A 75 6.04 3.12 -5.28
CA LEU A 75 7.24 3.97 -5.37
C LEU A 75 8.48 3.18 -5.76
N LYS A 76 9.35 3.81 -6.55
CA LYS A 76 10.72 3.34 -6.76
C LYS A 76 11.66 4.16 -5.89
N GLN A 77 12.60 3.48 -5.24
CA GLN A 77 13.74 4.12 -4.61
C GLN A 77 15.00 3.80 -5.43
N SER A 78 15.94 4.73 -5.56
CA SER A 78 17.26 4.49 -6.14
C SER A 78 18.28 5.38 -5.43
N GLY A 79 19.10 4.76 -4.56
CA GLY A 79 19.90 5.53 -3.61
C GLY A 79 19.00 6.40 -2.73
N ASP A 80 19.28 7.70 -2.71
CA ASP A 80 18.51 8.70 -1.94
C ASP A 80 17.28 9.24 -2.68
N GLN A 81 17.13 8.92 -3.97
CA GLN A 81 16.00 9.40 -4.76
C GLN A 81 14.80 8.45 -4.61
N VAL A 82 13.63 9.01 -4.32
CA VAL A 82 12.35 8.30 -4.32
C VAL A 82 11.41 8.95 -5.33
N VAL A 83 10.74 8.14 -6.15
CA VAL A 83 9.77 8.59 -7.15
C VAL A 83 8.49 7.78 -7.04
N VAL A 84 7.35 8.42 -7.29
CA VAL A 84 6.04 7.75 -7.41
C VAL A 84 5.93 7.12 -8.79
N ILE A 85 5.44 5.89 -8.84
CA ILE A 85 5.17 5.14 -10.06
C ILE A 85 3.66 5.17 -10.36
N GLU A 86 2.84 4.83 -9.36
CA GLU A 86 1.39 4.67 -9.50
C GLU A 86 0.69 5.05 -8.19
N VAL A 87 -0.58 5.48 -8.31
CA VAL A 87 -1.49 5.62 -7.18
C VAL A 87 -2.79 4.88 -7.50
N ASN A 88 -3.15 3.92 -6.67
CA ASN A 88 -4.36 3.11 -6.81
C ASN A 88 -5.37 3.51 -5.71
N ASP A 89 -6.59 3.85 -6.09
CA ASP A 89 -7.70 4.26 -5.20
C ASP A 89 -8.54 3.08 -4.66
N ASN A 90 -8.19 1.87 -5.06
CA ASN A 90 -8.69 0.62 -4.52
C ASN A 90 -7.55 -0.43 -4.51
N PRO A 91 -6.53 -0.24 -3.65
CA PRO A 91 -5.41 -1.15 -3.57
C PRO A 91 -5.82 -2.53 -3.05
N ASN A 92 -5.00 -3.53 -3.35
CA ASN A 92 -5.10 -4.85 -2.74
C ASN A 92 -4.81 -4.80 -1.22
N LEU A 93 -5.44 -5.73 -0.50
CA LEU A 93 -5.18 -6.06 0.90
C LEU A 93 -5.14 -7.59 1.01
N ASP A 94 -4.21 -8.22 0.28
CA ASP A 94 -4.16 -9.66 0.10
C ASP A 94 -3.63 -10.34 1.36
N ALA A 95 -4.28 -11.45 1.74
CA ALA A 95 -3.91 -12.21 2.93
C ALA A 95 -2.52 -12.87 2.77
N GLY A 96 -1.68 -12.72 3.78
CA GLY A 96 -0.27 -13.10 3.77
C GLY A 96 0.65 -12.14 3.00
N ILE A 97 0.12 -11.04 2.46
CA ILE A 97 0.89 -10.00 1.78
C ILE A 97 0.71 -8.67 2.52
N GLU A 98 -0.20 -7.79 2.15
CA GLU A 98 -0.34 -6.47 2.80
C GLU A 98 -0.72 -6.57 4.28
N ASP A 99 -1.46 -7.61 4.67
CA ASP A 99 -1.81 -7.88 6.06
C ASP A 99 -0.73 -8.64 6.84
N ALA A 100 0.39 -9.05 6.24
CA ALA A 100 1.32 -9.97 6.88
C ALA A 100 1.92 -9.44 8.21
N TYR A 101 1.96 -8.12 8.41
CA TYR A 101 2.40 -7.50 9.66
C TYR A 101 1.24 -7.24 10.65
N LEU A 102 0.16 -6.59 10.20
CA LEU A 102 -0.96 -6.18 11.08
C LEU A 102 -2.04 -7.26 11.25
N GLN A 103 -2.11 -8.21 10.33
CA GLN A 103 -3.12 -9.28 10.29
C GLN A 103 -4.54 -8.69 10.38
N ASP A 104 -5.35 -9.21 11.30
CA ASP A 104 -6.73 -8.78 11.55
C ASP A 104 -6.86 -7.28 11.88
N ASP A 105 -5.80 -6.65 12.42
CA ASP A 105 -5.83 -5.23 12.75
C ASP A 105 -5.89 -4.36 11.48
N LEU A 106 -5.34 -4.82 10.35
CA LEU A 106 -5.44 -4.08 9.08
C LEU A 106 -6.89 -3.95 8.62
N TYR A 107 -7.64 -5.05 8.72
CA TYR A 107 -9.07 -5.07 8.38
C TYR A 107 -9.90 -4.29 9.40
N SER A 108 -9.53 -4.36 10.69
CA SER A 108 -10.15 -3.55 11.74
C SER A 108 -10.02 -2.05 11.45
N LEU A 109 -8.83 -1.57 11.05
CA LEU A 109 -8.62 -0.16 10.66
C LEU A 109 -9.55 0.29 9.52
N VAL A 110 -9.75 -0.56 8.51
CA VAL A 110 -10.65 -0.27 7.38
C VAL A 110 -12.11 -0.22 7.84
N LEU A 111 -12.55 -1.19 8.63
CA LEU A 111 -13.91 -1.25 9.16
C LEU A 111 -14.21 -0.09 10.10
N GLU A 112 -13.27 0.26 10.98
CA GLU A 112 -13.38 1.41 11.89
C GLU A 112 -13.57 2.72 11.11
N GLU A 113 -12.86 2.90 10.00
CA GLU A 113 -13.01 4.08 9.16
C GLU A 113 -14.40 4.14 8.49
N PHE A 114 -14.94 3.00 8.05
CA PHE A 114 -16.33 2.95 7.55
C PHE A 114 -17.34 3.32 8.64
N VAL A 115 -17.22 2.72 9.83
CA VAL A 115 -18.07 3.02 10.97
C VAL A 115 -18.00 4.51 11.32
N ARG A 116 -16.78 5.07 11.39
CA ARG A 116 -16.56 6.50 11.67
C ARG A 116 -17.29 7.40 10.66
N ARG A 117 -17.16 7.14 9.35
CA ARG A 117 -17.84 7.94 8.31
C ARG A 117 -19.37 7.81 8.38
N LEU A 118 -19.88 6.60 8.62
CA LEU A 118 -21.32 6.37 8.78
C LEU A 118 -21.89 7.12 10.00
N GLU A 119 -21.15 7.11 11.10
CA GLU A 119 -21.53 7.83 12.32
C GLU A 119 -21.52 9.35 12.11
N LEU A 120 -20.48 9.90 11.46
CA LEU A 120 -20.45 11.32 11.10
C LEU A 120 -21.63 11.70 10.19
N LYS A 121 -21.96 10.86 9.20
CA LYS A 121 -23.14 11.05 8.35
C LYS A 121 -24.44 11.05 9.16
N ARG A 122 -24.59 10.11 10.09
CA ARG A 122 -25.76 10.00 10.98
C ARG A 122 -25.94 11.26 11.83
N LEU A 123 -24.83 11.86 12.26
CA LEU A 123 -24.79 13.09 13.05
C LEU A 123 -24.89 14.37 12.20
N GLY A 124 -25.01 14.26 10.88
CA GLY A 124 -25.08 15.42 9.97
C GLY A 124 -23.76 16.19 9.87
N GLN A 125 -22.64 15.55 10.18
CA GLN A 125 -21.30 16.12 10.11
C GLN A 125 -20.61 15.74 8.79
N ALA A 126 -19.80 16.67 8.26
CA ALA A 126 -18.87 16.36 7.18
C ALA A 126 -17.67 15.57 7.73
N TRP A 127 -17.02 14.78 6.87
CA TRP A 127 -15.73 14.14 7.13
C TRP A 127 -14.70 14.58 6.09
#